data_AF-A0A174RAE2-F1
#
_entry.id   AF-A0A174RAE2-F1
#
_cell.length_a   1.000
_cell.length_b   1.000
_cell.length_c   1.000
_cell.angle_alpha   90.00
_cell.angle_beta   90.00
_cell.angle_gamma   90.00
#
_symmetry.space_group_name_H-M   'P 1'
#
loop_
_entity.id
_entity.type
_entity.pdbx_description
1 polymer ?
#
loop_
_entity_poly.entity_id
_entity_poly.type
_entity_poly.pdbx_seq_one_letter_code
_entity_poly.pdbx_strand_id
1 'polypeptide(L)'
;MKRVFCKLSQSSGASSNMRRAQEFFILMFLLRGMPFVDLAYLRKSDLRDNVITYRRRKTGRPLSVTLTPEAMILVKKYMNRDSFSPYLFPFLESREGTKEAYREYQLALRSFNQQLMLLGELLGLGDKLSSYTARHTWATTAYYCEIHPGIISEAMGHSSITVTETYLKPFRSKKIDEANKQVLDFIKRSVIGLNT
;
A
#
# COMPACT_ATOMS: atom_id res chain seq x y z
N MET A 1 -2.93 -10.82 8.61
CA MET A 1 -3.19 -9.55 7.88
C MET A 1 -4.60 -8.99 8.00
N LYS A 2 -5.69 -9.75 7.75
CA LYS A 2 -7.08 -9.20 7.80
C LYS A 2 -7.39 -8.38 9.07
N ARG A 3 -6.91 -8.82 10.25
CA ARG A 3 -7.10 -8.14 11.54
C ARG A 3 -6.56 -6.70 11.58
N VAL A 4 -5.54 -6.36 10.78
CA VAL A 4 -4.96 -5.00 10.72
C VAL A 4 -5.93 -4.00 10.09
N PHE A 5 -6.86 -4.46 9.24
CA PHE A 5 -7.86 -3.61 8.57
C PHE A 5 -9.16 -3.48 9.37
N CYS A 6 -9.28 -4.16 10.52
CA CYS A 6 -10.42 -4.03 11.41
C CYS A 6 -10.28 -2.79 12.30
N LYS A 7 -11.40 -2.11 12.57
CA LYS A 7 -11.44 -1.00 13.52
C LYS A 7 -11.10 -1.51 14.93
N LEU A 8 -10.06 -0.95 15.54
CA LEU A 8 -9.71 -1.26 16.93
C LEU A 8 -10.76 -0.66 17.87
N SER A 9 -11.39 -1.47 18.72
CA SER A 9 -12.31 -0.97 19.75
C SER A 9 -11.57 -0.11 20.78
N GLN A 10 -12.28 0.74 21.53
CA GLN A 10 -11.67 1.51 22.62
C GLN A 10 -11.11 0.60 23.73
N SER A 11 -11.71 -0.58 23.92
CA SER A 11 -11.28 -1.61 24.87
C SER A 11 -10.10 -2.47 24.41
N SER A 12 -9.57 -2.27 23.19
CA SER A 12 -8.56 -3.16 22.61
C SER A 12 -7.16 -3.06 23.22
N GLY A 13 -6.94 -2.21 24.24
CA GLY A 13 -5.61 -1.93 24.80
C GLY A 13 -4.66 -1.17 23.86
N ALA A 14 -5.09 -0.80 22.66
CA ALA A 14 -4.24 -0.11 21.68
C ALA A 14 -4.05 1.37 22.05
N SER A 15 -2.79 1.79 22.16
CA SER A 15 -2.43 3.19 22.39
C SER A 15 -2.84 4.09 21.22
N SER A 16 -2.90 5.41 21.47
CA SER A 16 -3.15 6.40 20.42
C SER A 16 -2.12 6.32 19.28
N ASN A 17 -0.85 6.06 19.60
CA ASN A 17 0.23 5.91 18.64
C ASN A 17 0.08 4.63 17.80
N MET A 18 -0.37 3.52 18.39
CA MET A 18 -0.67 2.28 17.66
C MET A 18 -1.84 2.47 16.69
N ARG A 19 -2.91 3.16 17.12
CA ARG A 19 -4.05 3.49 16.25
C ARG A 19 -3.63 4.39 15.09
N ARG A 20 -2.83 5.42 15.38
CA ARG A 20 -2.26 6.30 14.33
C ARG A 20 -1.40 5.50 13.35
N ALA A 21 -0.56 4.59 13.84
CA ALA A 21 0.26 3.75 12.99
C ALA A 21 -0.58 2.79 12.13
N GLN A 22 -1.63 2.18 12.70
CA GLN A 22 -2.59 1.36 11.96
C GLN A 22 -3.25 2.14 10.83
N GLU A 23 -3.75 3.34 11.12
CA GLU A 23 -4.46 4.13 10.11
C GLU A 23 -3.53 4.62 8.99
N PHE A 24 -2.28 5.00 9.29
CA PHE A 24 -1.29 5.27 8.25
C PHE A 24 -0.91 4.03 7.45
N PHE A 25 -0.82 2.85 8.08
CA PHE A 25 -0.62 1.59 7.38
C PHE A 25 -1.76 1.29 6.40
N ILE A 26 -3.01 1.50 6.82
CA ILE A 26 -4.19 1.36 5.97
C ILE A 26 -4.15 2.38 4.83
N LEU A 27 -3.81 3.63 5.11
CA LEU A 27 -3.65 4.65 4.07
C LEU A 27 -2.60 4.25 3.04
N MET A 28 -1.42 3.78 3.46
CA MET A 28 -0.38 3.26 2.56
C MET A 28 -0.91 2.13 1.68
N PHE A 29 -1.70 1.21 2.23
CA PHE A 29 -2.36 0.15 1.47
C PHE A 29 -3.35 0.70 0.43
N LEU A 30 -4.23 1.62 0.84
CA LEU A 30 -5.20 2.26 -0.06
C LEU A 30 -4.52 3.05 -1.19
N LEU A 31 -3.33 3.61 -0.92
CA LEU A 31 -2.49 4.29 -1.90
C LEU A 31 -1.58 3.33 -2.70
N ARG A 32 -2.12 2.17 -3.08
CA ARG A 32 -1.42 1.13 -3.88
C ARG A 32 -0.13 0.61 -3.24
N GLY A 33 -0.13 0.46 -1.91
CA GLY A 33 1.04 0.00 -1.18
C GLY A 33 2.19 1.01 -1.21
N MET A 34 1.88 2.29 -1.05
CA MET A 34 2.87 3.36 -1.00
C MET A 34 3.89 3.11 0.13
N PRO A 35 5.21 3.04 -0.14
CA PRO A 35 6.25 2.97 0.86
C PRO A 35 6.26 4.21 1.73
N PHE A 36 6.70 4.02 2.97
CA PHE A 36 6.72 5.08 3.97
C PHE A 36 7.59 6.27 3.55
N VAL A 37 8.70 6.05 2.83
CA VAL A 37 9.56 7.14 2.32
C VAL A 37 8.84 8.02 1.30
N ASP A 38 7.95 7.47 0.48
CA ASP A 38 7.19 8.30 -0.46
C ASP A 38 6.11 9.07 0.32
N LEU A 39 5.41 8.38 1.24
CA LEU A 39 4.40 9.00 2.12
C LEU A 39 4.96 10.15 2.96
N ALA A 40 6.12 9.95 3.59
CA ALA A 40 6.73 10.92 4.50
C ALA A 40 7.11 12.23 3.82
N TYR A 41 7.40 12.17 2.52
CA TYR A 41 7.82 13.33 1.74
C TYR A 41 6.76 13.81 0.74
N LEU A 42 5.55 13.24 0.74
CA LEU A 42 4.46 13.81 -0.04
C LEU A 42 4.27 15.28 0.34
N ARG A 43 4.08 16.13 -0.66
CA ARG A 43 3.83 17.55 -0.48
C ARG A 43 2.35 17.86 -0.62
N LYS A 44 1.90 18.95 -0.01
CA LYS A 44 0.51 19.42 -0.19
C LYS A 44 0.18 19.69 -1.64
N SER A 45 1.14 20.18 -2.42
CA SER A 45 1.01 20.42 -3.85
C SER A 45 0.79 19.15 -4.69
N ASP A 46 1.16 17.99 -4.14
CA ASP A 46 1.03 16.69 -4.83
C ASP A 46 -0.43 16.19 -4.80
N LEU A 47 -1.24 16.68 -3.85
CA LEU A 47 -2.67 16.41 -3.76
C LEU A 47 -3.44 17.53 -4.48
N ARG A 48 -4.17 17.16 -5.54
CA ARG A 48 -5.14 18.03 -6.21
C ARG A 48 -6.48 17.31 -6.28
N ASP A 49 -7.51 17.95 -5.76
CA ASP A 49 -8.85 17.36 -5.56
C ASP A 49 -8.77 16.04 -4.78
N ASN A 50 -8.96 14.91 -5.48
CA ASN A 50 -8.85 13.55 -4.94
C ASN A 50 -7.72 12.75 -5.59
N VAL A 51 -6.73 13.38 -6.22
CA VAL A 51 -5.62 12.71 -6.89
C VAL A 51 -4.29 13.10 -6.27
N ILE A 52 -3.48 12.11 -5.88
CA ILE A 52 -2.08 12.30 -5.49
C ILE A 52 -1.19 11.96 -6.68
N THR A 53 -0.39 12.93 -7.12
CA THR A 53 0.62 12.76 -8.18
C THR A 53 2.01 13.00 -7.60
N TYR A 54 2.91 12.02 -7.72
CA TYR A 54 4.24 12.06 -7.10
C TYR A 54 5.27 11.30 -7.94
N ARG A 55 6.55 11.50 -7.64
CA ARG A 55 7.64 10.67 -8.20
C ARG A 55 8.14 9.70 -7.15
N ARG A 56 8.25 8.42 -7.53
CA ARG A 56 8.82 7.37 -6.69
C ARG A 56 10.25 7.72 -6.32
N ARG A 57 10.58 7.77 -5.02
CA ARG A 57 11.95 8.09 -4.59
C ARG A 57 12.98 7.08 -5.07
N LYS A 58 12.63 5.78 -5.07
CA LYS A 58 13.57 4.72 -5.48
C LYS A 58 13.86 4.71 -6.99
N THR A 59 12.86 5.03 -7.82
CA THR A 59 12.94 4.79 -9.28
C THR A 59 12.75 6.04 -10.13
N GLY A 60 12.39 7.18 -9.53
CA GLY A 60 12.06 8.42 -10.23
C GLY A 60 10.76 8.39 -11.04
N ARG A 61 10.10 7.23 -11.16
CA ARG A 61 8.91 7.07 -12.00
C ARG A 61 7.76 7.93 -11.47
N PRO A 62 7.07 8.70 -12.35
CA PRO A 62 5.87 9.41 -11.97
C PRO A 62 4.74 8.41 -11.74
N LEU A 63 3.98 8.62 -10.68
CA LEU A 63 2.78 7.87 -10.35
C LEU A 63 1.64 8.83 -10.04
N SER A 64 0.43 8.42 -10.39
CA SER A 64 -0.81 9.10 -10.06
C SER A 64 -1.79 8.12 -9.45
N VAL A 65 -2.35 8.47 -8.30
CA VAL A 65 -3.28 7.64 -7.53
C VAL A 65 -4.53 8.46 -7.25
N THR A 66 -5.67 8.03 -7.79
CA THR A 66 -6.99 8.55 -7.40
C THR A 66 -7.40 7.95 -6.06
N LEU A 67 -7.75 8.81 -5.10
CA LEU A 67 -8.08 8.44 -3.74
C LEU A 67 -9.54 8.03 -3.65
N THR A 68 -9.78 6.91 -2.97
CA THR A 68 -11.13 6.50 -2.58
C THR A 68 -11.65 7.41 -1.46
N PRO A 69 -12.97 7.43 -1.19
CA PRO A 69 -13.53 8.19 -0.06
C PRO A 69 -12.88 7.83 1.29
N GLU A 70 -12.59 6.55 1.52
CA GLU A 70 -11.94 6.05 2.74
C GLU A 70 -10.51 6.58 2.87
N ALA A 71 -9.76 6.63 1.77
CA ALA A 71 -8.43 7.22 1.75
C ALA A 71 -8.50 8.73 2.07
N MET A 72 -9.46 9.44 1.46
CA MET A 72 -9.65 10.88 1.71
C MET A 72 -10.00 11.19 3.17
N ILE A 73 -10.75 10.33 3.86
CA ILE A 73 -11.02 10.48 5.30
C ILE A 73 -9.71 10.47 6.09
N LEU A 74 -8.83 9.50 5.82
CA LEU A 74 -7.54 9.39 6.51
C LEU A 74 -6.58 10.53 6.15
N VAL A 75 -6.55 10.95 4.88
CA VAL A 75 -5.76 12.11 4.44
C VAL A 75 -6.21 13.35 5.21
N LYS A 76 -7.51 13.68 5.22
CA LYS A 76 -8.03 14.86 5.93
C LYS A 76 -7.80 14.80 7.44
N LYS A 77 -7.85 13.61 8.03
CA LYS A 77 -7.60 13.40 9.46
C LYS A 77 -6.16 13.72 9.86
N TYR A 78 -5.18 13.35 9.02
CA TYR A 78 -3.76 13.42 9.36
C TYR A 78 -2.95 14.46 8.60
N MET A 79 -3.55 15.13 7.61
CA MET A 79 -2.84 16.14 6.83
C MET A 79 -2.28 17.24 7.72
N ASN A 80 -1.08 17.69 7.39
CA ASN A 80 -0.42 18.77 8.11
C ASN A 80 -1.18 20.08 7.88
N ARG A 81 -1.59 20.73 8.97
CA ARG A 81 -2.36 21.98 8.96
C ARG A 81 -1.49 23.24 9.02
N ASP A 82 -0.21 23.10 9.37
CA ASP A 82 0.73 24.22 9.39
C ASP A 82 0.98 24.71 7.95
N SER A 83 0.60 25.95 7.62
CA SER A 83 0.73 26.54 6.29
C SER A 83 2.18 26.69 5.82
N PHE A 84 3.15 26.78 6.73
CA PHE A 84 4.57 26.93 6.40
C PHE A 84 5.22 25.60 6.00
N SER A 85 4.70 24.48 6.49
CA SER A 85 5.18 23.16 6.09
C SER A 85 4.72 22.81 4.66
N PRO A 86 5.64 22.42 3.76
CA PRO A 86 5.29 21.97 2.41
C PRO A 86 4.73 20.54 2.39
N TYR A 87 4.97 19.76 3.45
CA TYR A 87 4.63 18.34 3.50
C TYR A 87 3.15 18.11 3.75
N LEU A 88 2.58 17.11 3.08
CA LEU A 88 1.19 16.70 3.23
C LEU A 88 0.93 16.11 4.62
N PHE A 89 1.91 15.43 5.20
CA PHE A 89 1.81 14.82 6.53
C PHE A 89 2.93 15.32 7.44
N PRO A 90 2.68 15.42 8.76
CA PRO A 90 3.64 15.96 9.73
C PRO A 90 4.67 14.90 10.15
N PHE A 91 5.48 14.42 9.21
CA PHE A 91 6.62 13.52 9.47
C PHE A 91 7.96 14.24 9.41
N LEU A 92 8.02 15.35 8.69
CA LEU A 92 9.22 16.12 8.42
C LEU A 92 8.92 17.61 8.62
N GLU A 93 9.93 18.35 9.07
CA GLU A 93 9.91 19.79 9.25
C GLU A 93 10.99 20.43 8.37
N SER A 94 12.17 19.81 8.33
CA SER A 94 13.31 20.30 7.57
C SER A 94 13.10 20.19 6.06
N ARG A 95 13.76 21.07 5.32
CA ARG A 95 13.73 21.07 3.85
C ARG A 95 14.27 19.76 3.28
N GLU A 96 13.58 19.20 2.31
CA GLU A 96 14.03 18.00 1.62
C GLU A 96 15.45 18.15 1.04
N GLY A 97 16.25 17.08 1.15
CA GLY A 97 17.65 17.05 0.68
C GLY A 97 18.67 17.49 1.73
N THR A 98 18.22 18.00 2.87
CA THR A 98 19.08 18.32 4.02
C THR A 98 19.40 17.07 4.86
N LYS A 99 20.49 17.13 5.64
CA LYS A 99 20.86 16.04 6.57
C LYS A 99 19.82 15.90 7.69
N GLU A 100 19.23 17.02 8.08
CA GLU A 100 18.21 17.15 9.11
C GLU A 100 16.93 16.42 8.68
N ALA A 101 16.44 16.67 7.46
CA ALA A 101 15.28 15.95 6.91
C ALA A 101 15.52 14.44 6.81
N TYR A 102 16.74 14.02 6.47
CA TYR A 102 17.09 12.59 6.45
C TYR A 102 17.03 11.97 7.85
N ARG A 103 17.54 12.68 8.88
CA ARG A 103 17.46 12.26 10.28
C ARG A 103 16.03 12.19 10.79
N GLU A 104 15.21 13.21 10.51
CA GLU A 104 13.78 13.24 10.83
C GLU A 104 13.06 12.04 10.21
N TYR A 105 13.30 11.77 8.93
CA TYR A 105 12.76 10.59 8.24
C TYR A 105 13.15 9.28 8.94
N GLN A 106 14.43 9.10 9.29
CA GLN A 106 14.89 7.89 9.95
C GLN A 106 14.21 7.68 11.31
N LEU A 107 14.04 8.75 12.09
CA LEU A 107 13.33 8.72 13.37
C LEU A 107 11.85 8.39 13.19
N ALA A 108 11.18 9.05 12.23
CA ALA A 108 9.79 8.80 11.90
C ALA A 108 9.56 7.34 11.47
N LEU A 109 10.40 6.80 10.59
CA LEU A 109 10.32 5.41 10.14
C LEU A 109 10.55 4.43 11.30
N ARG A 110 11.54 4.69 12.17
CA ARG A 110 11.83 3.83 13.32
C ARG A 110 10.65 3.80 14.29
N SER A 111 10.11 4.97 14.63
CA SER A 111 8.95 5.10 15.51
C SER A 111 7.73 4.40 14.90
N PHE A 112 7.45 4.63 13.61
CA PHE A 112 6.34 3.98 12.92
C PHE A 112 6.44 2.45 12.93
N ASN A 113 7.61 1.90 12.60
CA ASN A 113 7.83 0.45 12.63
C ASN A 113 7.76 -0.14 14.04
N GLN A 114 8.17 0.61 15.07
CA GLN A 114 8.02 0.18 16.47
C GLN A 114 6.52 0.08 16.84
N GLN A 115 5.71 1.08 16.47
CA GLN A 115 4.26 1.03 16.73
C GLN A 115 3.58 -0.11 15.96
N LEU A 116 4.03 -0.40 14.74
CA LEU A 116 3.51 -1.54 13.97
C LEU A 116 3.90 -2.89 14.58
N MET A 117 5.11 -3.02 15.13
CA MET A 117 5.51 -4.24 15.86
C MET A 117 4.58 -4.48 17.05
N LEU A 118 4.41 -3.49 17.92
CA LEU A 118 3.50 -3.56 19.08
C LEU A 118 2.06 -3.87 18.65
N LEU A 119 1.61 -3.27 17.53
CA LEU A 119 0.29 -3.56 16.98
C LEU A 119 0.18 -5.01 16.50
N GLY A 120 1.23 -5.55 15.89
CA GLY A 120 1.27 -6.95 15.47
C GLY A 120 1.17 -7.91 16.65
N GLU A 121 1.91 -7.64 17.73
CA GLU A 121 1.84 -8.40 18.98
C GLU A 121 0.44 -8.36 19.59
N LEU A 122 -0.14 -7.16 19.72
CA LEU A 122 -1.50 -6.98 20.25
C LEU A 122 -2.56 -7.75 19.44
N LEU A 123 -2.40 -7.82 18.12
CA LEU A 123 -3.33 -8.52 17.23
C LEU A 123 -3.05 -10.03 17.12
N GLY A 124 -2.01 -10.53 17.80
CA GLY A 124 -1.56 -11.91 17.72
C GLY A 124 -1.14 -12.32 16.31
N LEU A 125 -0.44 -11.44 15.59
CA LEU A 125 0.11 -11.74 14.28
C LEU A 125 1.41 -12.54 14.43
N GLY A 126 1.51 -13.69 13.77
CA GLY A 126 2.73 -14.53 13.82
C GLY A 126 3.92 -13.95 13.04
N ASP A 127 3.67 -13.06 12.08
CA ASP A 127 4.70 -12.40 11.28
C ASP A 127 4.92 -10.95 11.71
N LYS A 128 6.16 -10.46 11.57
CA LYS A 128 6.52 -9.07 11.89
C LYS A 128 5.78 -8.08 10.98
N LEU A 129 4.96 -7.22 11.59
CA LEU A 129 4.32 -6.10 10.91
C LEU A 129 5.30 -4.93 10.78
N SER A 130 5.48 -4.42 9.56
CA SER A 130 6.33 -3.28 9.25
C SER A 130 5.68 -2.38 8.20
N SER A 131 6.25 -1.20 7.98
CA SER A 131 5.85 -0.30 6.89
C SER A 131 5.85 -0.98 5.52
N TYR A 132 6.83 -1.85 5.25
CA TYR A 132 6.93 -2.54 3.97
C TYR A 132 5.86 -3.63 3.80
N THR A 133 5.31 -4.14 4.91
CA THR A 133 4.22 -5.12 4.89
C THR A 133 2.97 -4.57 4.19
N ALA A 134 2.70 -3.26 4.24
CA ALA A 134 1.56 -2.66 3.52
C ALA A 134 1.69 -2.84 2.00
N ARG A 135 2.90 -2.62 1.48
CA ARG A 135 3.22 -2.78 0.06
C ARG A 135 3.12 -4.22 -0.41
N HIS A 136 3.71 -5.15 0.35
CA HIS A 136 3.60 -6.57 0.05
C HIS A 136 2.13 -7.03 0.07
N THR A 137 1.38 -6.62 1.09
CA THR A 137 -0.03 -6.99 1.23
C THR A 137 -0.83 -6.49 0.03
N TRP A 138 -0.64 -5.24 -0.40
CA TRP A 138 -1.33 -4.71 -1.58
C TRP A 138 -1.01 -5.51 -2.84
N ALA A 139 0.27 -5.78 -3.14
CA ALA A 139 0.70 -6.51 -4.32
C ALA A 139 0.14 -7.95 -4.35
N THR A 140 0.27 -8.67 -3.24
CA THR A 140 -0.23 -10.04 -3.12
C THR A 140 -1.76 -10.08 -3.18
N THR A 141 -2.46 -9.12 -2.58
CA THR A 141 -3.93 -9.02 -2.69
C THR A 141 -4.36 -8.74 -4.13
N ALA A 142 -3.71 -7.79 -4.82
CA ALA A 142 -4.00 -7.49 -6.22
C ALA A 142 -3.82 -8.72 -7.11
N TYR A 143 -2.77 -9.50 -6.89
CA TYR A 143 -2.54 -10.75 -7.61
C TYR A 143 -3.60 -11.81 -7.34
N TYR A 144 -4.02 -11.97 -6.07
CA TYR A 144 -5.12 -12.87 -5.74
C TYR A 144 -6.49 -12.41 -6.25
N CYS A 145 -6.62 -11.13 -6.57
CA CYS A 145 -7.76 -10.58 -7.31
C CYS A 145 -7.61 -10.72 -8.84
N GLU A 146 -6.66 -11.54 -9.31
CA GLU A 146 -6.43 -11.85 -10.73
C GLU A 146 -6.06 -10.60 -11.57
N ILE A 147 -5.51 -9.57 -10.92
CA ILE A 147 -4.99 -8.40 -11.62
C ILE A 147 -3.70 -8.79 -12.33
N HIS A 148 -3.61 -8.46 -13.62
CA HIS A 148 -2.44 -8.77 -14.44
C HIS A 148 -1.14 -8.23 -13.79
N PRO A 149 -0.06 -9.04 -13.67
CA PRO A 149 1.17 -8.60 -12.98
C PRO A 149 1.81 -7.35 -13.60
N GLY A 150 1.60 -7.08 -14.89
CA GLY A 150 2.00 -5.83 -15.55
C GLY A 150 1.32 -4.60 -14.95
N ILE A 151 0.00 -4.68 -14.70
CA ILE A 151 -0.76 -3.60 -14.06
C ILE A 151 -0.28 -3.39 -12.62
N ILE A 152 -0.04 -4.48 -11.88
CA ILE A 152 0.50 -4.42 -10.52
C ILE A 152 1.87 -3.73 -10.52
N SER A 153 2.75 -4.10 -11.47
CA SER A 153 4.08 -3.50 -11.65
C SER A 153 4.03 -1.99 -11.89
N GLU A 154 3.18 -1.55 -12.81
CA GLU A 154 2.98 -0.13 -13.13
C GLU A 154 2.39 0.64 -11.94
N ALA A 155 1.34 0.11 -11.31
CA ALA A 155 0.71 0.68 -10.12
C ALA A 155 1.72 0.91 -8.99
N MET A 156 2.70 0.02 -8.86
CA MET A 156 3.75 0.05 -7.85
C MET A 156 4.96 0.91 -8.26
N GLY A 157 5.09 1.28 -9.54
CA GLY A 157 6.26 1.99 -10.08
C GLY A 157 7.54 1.14 -10.09
N HIS A 158 7.42 -0.18 -10.26
CA HIS A 158 8.55 -1.10 -10.43
C HIS A 158 9.17 -0.96 -11.82
N SER A 159 10.49 -1.14 -11.93
CA SER A 159 11.22 -1.02 -13.20
C SER A 159 10.92 -2.15 -14.19
N SER A 160 10.60 -3.34 -13.67
CA SER A 160 10.26 -4.54 -14.42
C SER A 160 9.18 -5.34 -13.69
N ILE A 161 8.40 -6.11 -14.46
CA ILE A 161 7.42 -7.08 -13.96
C ILE A 161 8.07 -8.17 -13.07
N THR A 162 9.33 -8.53 -13.33
CA THR A 162 10.08 -9.52 -12.53
C THR A 162 10.23 -9.11 -11.08
N VAL A 163 10.29 -7.80 -10.80
CA VAL A 163 10.29 -7.30 -9.42
C VAL A 163 8.97 -7.65 -8.75
N THR A 164 7.85 -7.55 -9.48
CA THR A 164 6.51 -7.87 -9.00
C THR A 164 6.33 -9.38 -8.77
N GLU A 165 6.99 -10.24 -9.55
CA GLU A 165 6.96 -11.70 -9.38
C GLU A 165 7.47 -12.15 -7.99
N THR A 166 8.41 -11.40 -7.40
CA THR A 166 8.90 -11.70 -6.03
C THR A 166 7.82 -11.57 -4.94
N TYR A 167 6.69 -10.92 -5.25
CA TYR A 167 5.55 -10.73 -4.35
C TYR A 167 4.46 -11.79 -4.53
N LEU A 168 4.58 -12.66 -5.54
CA LEU A 168 3.52 -13.57 -5.98
C LEU A 168 3.73 -14.95 -5.37
N LYS A 169 2.86 -15.33 -4.43
CA LYS A 169 2.79 -16.72 -3.96
C LYS A 169 2.14 -17.60 -5.05
N PRO A 170 2.55 -18.86 -5.20
CA PRO A 170 1.94 -19.78 -6.16
C PRO A 170 0.42 -19.87 -5.99
N PHE A 171 -0.30 -20.03 -7.11
CA PHE A 171 -1.73 -20.35 -7.06
C PHE A 171 -1.94 -21.72 -6.40
N ARG A 172 -3.08 -21.89 -5.72
CA ARG A 172 -3.49 -23.19 -5.18
C ARG A 172 -3.98 -24.11 -6.31
N SER A 173 -3.83 -25.42 -6.16
CA SER A 173 -4.28 -26.43 -7.16
C SER A 173 -5.69 -26.17 -7.68
N LYS A 174 -6.64 -25.92 -6.78
CA LYS A 174 -8.03 -25.59 -7.15
C LYS A 174 -8.16 -24.45 -8.18
N LYS A 175 -7.30 -23.43 -8.10
CA LYS A 175 -7.29 -22.29 -9.04
C LYS A 175 -6.72 -22.69 -10.40
N ILE A 176 -5.74 -23.58 -10.41
CA ILE A 176 -5.19 -24.14 -11.65
C ILE A 176 -6.25 -24.99 -12.36
N ASP A 177 -7.04 -25.75 -11.59
CA ASP A 177 -8.14 -26.55 -12.13
C ASP A 177 -9.25 -25.68 -12.73
N GLU A 178 -9.60 -24.57 -12.07
CA GLU A 178 -10.55 -23.57 -12.59
C GLU A 178 -10.06 -22.98 -13.92
N ALA A 179 -8.78 -22.62 -14.02
CA ALA A 179 -8.18 -22.10 -15.25
C ALA A 179 -8.18 -23.15 -16.37
N ASN A 180 -7.81 -24.40 -16.05
CA ASN A 180 -7.86 -25.50 -17.01
C ASN A 180 -9.28 -25.71 -17.56
N LYS A 181 -10.29 -25.66 -16.68
CA LYS A 181 -11.70 -25.76 -17.10
C LYS A 181 -12.09 -24.64 -18.07
N GLN A 182 -11.67 -23.39 -17.83
CA GLN A 182 -11.94 -22.29 -18.75
C GLN A 182 -11.34 -22.51 -20.14
N VAL A 183 -10.09 -23.00 -20.20
CA VAL A 183 -9.42 -23.33 -21.47
C VAL A 183 -10.18 -24.43 -22.22
N LEU A 184 -10.55 -25.50 -21.52
CA LEU A 184 -11.30 -26.61 -22.10
C LEU A 184 -12.70 -26.18 -22.57
N ASP A 185 -13.40 -25.36 -21.79
CA ASP A 185 -14.72 -24.84 -22.13
C ASP A 185 -14.67 -23.90 -23.34
N PHE A 186 -13.60 -23.10 -23.48
CA PHE A 186 -13.38 -22.27 -24.66
C PHE A 186 -13.24 -23.14 -25.93
N ILE A 187 -12.40 -24.18 -25.90
CA ILE A 187 -12.23 -25.08 -27.04
C ILE A 187 -13.53 -25.82 -27.36
N LYS A 188 -14.24 -26.33 -26.35
CA LYS A 188 -15.55 -26.99 -26.56
C LYS A 188 -16.55 -26.08 -27.26
N ARG A 189 -16.64 -24.81 -26.83
CA ARG A 189 -17.52 -23.82 -27.48
C ARG A 189 -17.10 -23.54 -28.92
N SER A 190 -15.80 -23.44 -29.19
CA SER A 190 -15.28 -23.20 -30.54
C SER A 190 -15.47 -24.39 -31.49
N VAL A 191 -15.41 -25.62 -30.98
CA VAL A 191 -15.63 -26.84 -31.77
C VAL A 191 -17.12 -27.10 -32.01
N ILE A 192 -17.98 -26.82 -31.02
CA ILE A 192 -19.43 -27.04 -31.13
C ILE A 192 -20.11 -25.88 -31.90
N GLY A 193 -19.57 -24.67 -31.82
CA GLY A 193 -20.09 -23.46 -32.49
C GLY A 193 -19.79 -23.36 -34.00
N LEU A 194 -19.15 -24.36 -34.60
CA LEU A 194 -18.97 -24.48 -36.06
C LEU A 194 -20.03 -25.38 -36.72
N ASN A 195 -21.02 -25.88 -35.96
CA ASN A 195 -22.07 -26.78 -36.45
C ASN A 195 -23.49 -26.18 -36.45
N THR A 196 -23.62 -24.86 -36.52
CA THR A 196 -24.89 -24.16 -36.85
C THR A 196 -24.61 -23.06 -37.85
#